data_AF-A0A9X3NGE6-F1
#
_entry.id   AF-A0A9X3NGE6-F1
#
_cell.length_a   1.000
_cell.length_b   1.000
_cell.length_c   1.000
_cell.angle_alpha   90.00
_cell.angle_beta   90.00
_cell.angle_gamma   90.00
#
_symmetry.space_group_name_H-M   'P 1'
#
loop_
_entity.id
_entity.type
_entity.pdbx_description
1 polymer ?
#
loop_
_entity_poly.entity_id
_entity_poly.type
_entity_poly.pdbx_seq_one_letter_code
_entity_poly.pdbx_strand_id
1 'polypeptide(L)'
;MRVVGLMSGTSIDAIDAAIADLTLDGETVRLHPLGSVRARYDDDLREEIAAALPPAPTTMAAVCRLDTRIGQAFAEVAVAAIEHIGPVDLIVSHGQTLYHWVEEDRVRGTLQLGQPAWIAERTRVPVISDLRPRDVAAGGQGAPLVSLLDVLLLKGRPGIPAALNLGGIANLTVVDDHPVAFDTGPGNALLDAAAQQLLGAPHDEDGRAAARGSVIPELLDRLLADPYYARPAPKTTGKEHFNAAYLEPTSHAPDDVLA
;
A
#
# COMPACT_ATOMS: atom_id res chain seq x y z
N MET A 1 20.30 -8.49 -13.84
CA MET A 1 19.10 -7.93 -14.50
C MET A 1 18.75 -6.65 -13.80
N ARG A 2 18.68 -5.55 -14.54
CA ARG A 2 18.30 -4.25 -14.02
C ARG A 2 16.81 -4.04 -14.14
N VAL A 3 16.14 -3.80 -13.03
CA VAL A 3 14.67 -3.77 -12.96
C VAL A 3 14.21 -2.44 -12.39
N VAL A 4 13.16 -1.87 -12.99
CA VAL A 4 12.38 -0.77 -12.43
C VAL A 4 11.08 -1.34 -11.87
N GLY A 5 10.85 -1.20 -10.57
CA GLY A 5 9.57 -1.47 -9.93
C GLY A 5 8.76 -0.18 -9.81
N LEU A 6 7.56 -0.13 -10.39
CA LEU A 6 6.65 1.01 -10.33
C LEU A 6 5.46 0.69 -9.42
N MET A 7 5.08 1.63 -8.56
CA MET A 7 3.84 1.56 -7.81
C MET A 7 3.24 2.92 -7.51
N SER A 8 1.94 2.92 -7.25
CA SER A 8 1.28 4.01 -6.53
C SER A 8 0.46 3.42 -5.39
N GLY A 9 0.60 4.01 -4.21
CA GLY A 9 -0.14 3.62 -3.01
C GLY A 9 -1.61 4.01 -3.07
N THR A 10 -2.38 3.56 -2.09
CA THR A 10 -3.79 3.98 -1.92
C THR A 10 -3.94 5.44 -1.47
N SER A 11 -2.84 6.10 -1.09
CA SER A 11 -2.77 7.55 -0.85
C SER A 11 -2.93 8.38 -2.13
N ILE A 12 -2.62 7.80 -3.30
CA ILE A 12 -2.71 8.45 -4.62
C ILE A 12 -1.95 9.80 -4.63
N ASP A 13 -0.85 9.89 -3.88
CA ASP A 13 -0.03 11.09 -3.76
C ASP A 13 1.04 11.15 -4.84
N ALA A 14 1.64 9.99 -5.16
CA ALA A 14 2.69 9.90 -6.14
C ALA A 14 2.82 8.49 -6.74
N ILE A 15 3.51 8.44 -7.87
CA ILE A 15 4.05 7.23 -8.48
C ILE A 15 5.50 7.12 -8.06
N ASP A 16 5.84 5.99 -7.46
CA ASP A 16 7.18 5.62 -7.03
C ASP A 16 7.81 4.63 -7.99
N ALA A 17 9.06 4.87 -8.35
CA ALA A 17 9.93 3.97 -9.08
C ALA A 17 11.13 3.60 -8.21
N ALA A 18 11.29 2.32 -7.91
CA ALA A 18 12.50 1.77 -7.30
C ALA A 18 13.32 1.05 -8.37
N ILE A 19 14.63 1.25 -8.36
CA ILE A 19 15.54 0.75 -9.39
C ILE A 19 16.56 -0.14 -8.71
N ALA A 20 16.72 -1.37 -9.18
CA ALA A 20 17.68 -2.29 -8.60
C ALA A 20 18.32 -3.22 -9.64
N ASP A 21 19.58 -3.58 -9.40
CA ASP A 21 20.21 -4.73 -10.04
C ASP A 21 19.89 -5.99 -9.24
N LEU A 22 19.26 -6.96 -9.91
CA LEU A 22 18.97 -8.28 -9.39
C LEU A 22 19.92 -9.31 -10.01
N THR A 23 20.58 -10.10 -9.16
CA THR A 23 21.40 -11.24 -9.58
C THR A 23 21.01 -12.48 -8.79
N LEU A 24 21.17 -13.65 -9.41
CA LEU A 24 20.98 -14.94 -8.76
C LEU A 24 22.36 -15.56 -8.49
N ASP A 25 22.58 -15.96 -7.24
CA ASP A 25 23.73 -16.76 -6.81
C ASP A 25 23.21 -18.03 -6.13
N GLY A 26 23.08 -19.11 -6.92
CA GLY A 26 22.37 -20.32 -6.51
C GLY A 26 20.90 -20.02 -6.19
N GLU A 27 20.48 -20.29 -4.96
CA GLU A 27 19.13 -19.99 -4.45
C GLU A 27 19.01 -18.57 -3.87
N THR A 28 20.11 -17.80 -3.82
CA THR A 28 20.12 -16.46 -3.25
C THR A 28 19.83 -15.42 -4.33
N VAL A 29 18.79 -14.62 -4.11
CA VAL A 29 18.57 -13.38 -4.89
C VAL A 29 19.35 -12.25 -4.22
N ARG A 30 20.32 -11.67 -4.93
CA ARG A 30 20.99 -10.44 -4.51
C ARG A 30 20.32 -9.24 -5.16
N LEU A 31 19.84 -8.32 -4.33
CA LEU A 31 19.27 -7.05 -4.74
C LEU A 31 20.24 -5.92 -4.39
N HIS A 32 20.64 -5.15 -5.39
CA HIS A 32 21.45 -3.95 -5.22
C HIS A 32 20.64 -2.72 -5.65
N PRO A 33 20.19 -1.87 -4.71
CA PRO A 33 19.45 -0.65 -5.05
C PRO A 33 20.35 0.31 -5.81
N LEU A 34 19.84 0.85 -6.92
CA LEU A 34 20.53 1.83 -7.76
C LEU A 34 19.97 3.25 -7.60
N GLY A 35 18.77 3.37 -7.04
CA GLY A 35 18.12 4.65 -6.80
C GLY A 35 16.60 4.53 -6.85
N SER A 36 15.94 5.68 -6.74
CA SER A 36 14.50 5.79 -6.84
C SER A 36 14.10 7.12 -7.47
N VAL A 37 13.00 7.11 -8.22
CA VAL A 37 12.34 8.31 -8.75
C VAL A 37 10.93 8.37 -8.19
N ARG A 38 10.46 9.56 -7.86
CA ARG A 38 9.09 9.83 -7.40
C ARG A 38 8.52 10.97 -8.20
N ALA A 39 7.30 10.82 -8.72
CA ALA A 39 6.57 11.90 -9.36
C ALA A 39 5.13 11.96 -8.82
N ARG A 40 4.66 13.17 -8.53
CA ARG A 40 3.26 13.39 -8.13
C ARG A 40 2.35 13.16 -9.33
N TYR A 41 1.14 12.69 -9.06
CA TYR A 41 0.08 12.78 -10.06
C TYR A 41 -0.24 14.24 -10.37
N ASP A 42 -0.63 14.51 -11.61
CA ASP A 42 -1.33 15.74 -11.95
C ASP A 42 -2.61 15.85 -11.11
N ASP A 43 -2.91 17.05 -10.60
CA ASP A 43 -4.04 17.26 -9.69
C ASP A 43 -5.36 16.77 -10.28
N ASP A 44 -5.63 17.06 -11.56
CA ASP A 44 -6.81 16.58 -12.28
C ASP A 44 -6.91 15.06 -12.31
N LEU A 45 -5.78 14.35 -12.52
CA LEU A 45 -5.79 12.89 -12.54
C LEU A 45 -5.99 12.32 -11.14
N ARG A 46 -5.35 12.93 -10.14
CA ARG A 46 -5.52 12.54 -8.73
C ARG A 46 -6.98 12.68 -8.30
N GLU A 47 -7.62 13.79 -8.65
CA GLU A 47 -9.05 14.03 -8.37
C GLU A 47 -9.95 13.03 -9.09
N GLU A 48 -9.67 12.71 -10.36
CA GLU A 48 -10.43 11.68 -11.10
C GLU A 48 -10.29 10.28 -10.48
N ILE A 49 -9.09 9.90 -10.02
CA ILE A 49 -8.88 8.61 -9.34
C ILE A 49 -9.66 8.61 -8.02
N ALA A 50 -9.53 9.66 -7.21
CA ALA A 50 -10.22 9.76 -5.93
C ALA A 50 -11.75 9.70 -6.08
N ALA A 51 -12.30 10.37 -7.10
CA ALA A 51 -13.73 10.36 -7.40
C ALA A 51 -14.25 8.99 -7.89
N ALA A 52 -13.36 8.12 -8.37
CA ALA A 52 -13.71 6.77 -8.85
C ALA A 52 -13.51 5.68 -7.79
N LEU A 53 -12.96 6.00 -6.61
CA LEU A 53 -12.82 5.04 -5.53
C LEU A 53 -14.19 4.71 -4.89
N PRO A 54 -14.42 3.45 -4.49
CA PRO A 54 -15.59 3.08 -3.72
C PRO A 54 -15.72 3.93 -2.44
N PRO A 55 -16.95 4.24 -1.99
CA PRO A 55 -18.23 3.72 -2.49
C PRO A 55 -18.81 4.50 -3.69
N ALA A 56 -18.05 5.44 -4.28
CA ALA A 56 -18.57 6.25 -5.38
C ALA A 56 -18.90 5.39 -6.61
N PRO A 57 -20.02 5.66 -7.31
CA PRO A 57 -20.33 4.98 -8.56
C PRO A 57 -19.38 5.44 -9.67
N THR A 58 -19.02 4.53 -10.58
CA THR A 58 -18.20 4.83 -11.76
C THR A 58 -18.79 4.21 -13.03
N THR A 59 -18.24 4.57 -14.20
CA THR A 59 -18.65 4.02 -15.50
C THR A 59 -17.46 3.35 -16.17
N MET A 60 -17.71 2.38 -17.05
CA MET A 60 -16.63 1.75 -17.83
C MET A 60 -15.88 2.73 -18.73
N ALA A 61 -16.54 3.81 -19.17
CA ALA A 61 -15.88 4.90 -19.88
C ALA A 61 -14.87 5.64 -18.99
N ALA A 62 -15.23 5.93 -17.74
CA ALA A 62 -14.32 6.51 -16.76
C ALA A 62 -13.16 5.57 -16.42
N VAL A 63 -13.43 4.27 -16.23
CA VAL A 63 -12.40 3.25 -15.98
C VAL A 63 -11.39 3.19 -17.15
N CYS A 64 -11.87 3.15 -18.39
CA CYS A 64 -10.99 3.16 -19.57
C CYS A 64 -10.11 4.43 -19.64
N ARG A 65 -10.70 5.60 -19.36
CA ARG A 65 -9.96 6.87 -19.32
C ARG A 65 -8.89 6.86 -18.23
N LEU A 66 -9.24 6.42 -17.02
CA LEU A 66 -8.32 6.33 -15.89
C LEU A 66 -7.19 5.34 -16.18
N ASP A 67 -7.51 4.14 -16.65
CA ASP A 67 -6.52 3.11 -17.00
C ASP A 67 -5.47 3.62 -18.00
N THR A 68 -5.94 4.38 -19.00
CA THR A 68 -5.08 5.04 -19.98
C THR A 68 -4.21 6.13 -19.36
N ARG A 69 -4.82 7.07 -18.63
CA ARG A 69 -4.07 8.22 -18.05
C ARG A 69 -3.08 7.79 -16.99
N ILE A 70 -3.44 6.81 -16.15
CA ILE A 70 -2.54 6.23 -15.15
C ILE A 70 -1.38 5.51 -15.86
N GLY A 71 -1.65 4.74 -16.92
CA GLY A 71 -0.62 4.06 -17.69
C GLY A 71 0.38 5.04 -18.32
N GLN A 72 -0.11 6.15 -18.86
CA GLN A 72 0.72 7.23 -19.40
C GLN A 72 1.56 7.90 -18.31
N ALA A 73 0.98 8.22 -17.15
CA ALA A 73 1.73 8.79 -16.04
C ALA A 73 2.84 7.84 -15.54
N PHE A 74 2.54 6.54 -15.41
CA PHE A 74 3.55 5.52 -15.08
C PHE A 74 4.65 5.41 -16.13
N ALA A 75 4.30 5.56 -17.41
CA ALA A 75 5.28 5.54 -18.50
C ALA A 75 6.28 6.70 -18.39
N GLU A 76 5.81 7.91 -18.06
CA GLU A 76 6.69 9.07 -17.87
C GLU A 76 7.62 8.90 -16.65
N VAL A 77 7.13 8.32 -15.55
CA VAL A 77 8.01 7.98 -14.40
C VAL A 77 9.02 6.90 -14.76
N ALA A 78 8.64 5.90 -15.55
CA ALA A 78 9.55 4.88 -16.03
C ALA A 78 10.66 5.47 -16.93
N VAL A 79 10.30 6.42 -17.82
CA VAL A 79 11.28 7.16 -18.63
C VAL A 79 12.23 7.94 -17.73
N ALA A 80 11.72 8.68 -16.75
CA ALA A 80 12.56 9.44 -15.83
C ALA A 80 13.52 8.53 -15.03
N ALA A 81 13.06 7.34 -14.62
CA ALA A 81 13.91 6.34 -13.97
C ALA A 81 15.03 5.85 -14.91
N ILE A 82 14.72 5.54 -16.17
CA ILE A 82 15.70 5.11 -17.18
C ILE A 82 16.69 6.23 -17.51
N GLU A 83 16.25 7.48 -17.62
CA GLU A 83 17.13 8.64 -17.83
C GLU A 83 18.08 8.86 -16.66
N HIS A 84 17.63 8.59 -15.43
CA HIS A 84 18.43 8.77 -14.22
C HIS A 84 19.58 7.76 -14.10
N ILE A 85 19.36 6.49 -14.48
CA ILE A 85 20.29 5.38 -14.19
C ILE A 85 20.79 4.62 -15.43
N GLY A 86 20.24 4.93 -16.61
CA GLY A 86 20.53 4.25 -17.87
C GLY A 86 19.55 3.11 -18.22
N PRO A 87 19.89 2.32 -19.25
CA PRO A 87 19.02 1.25 -19.76
C PRO A 87 18.67 0.21 -18.70
N VAL A 88 17.46 -0.33 -18.79
CA VAL A 88 16.96 -1.40 -17.92
C VAL A 88 16.44 -2.58 -18.73
N ASP A 89 16.43 -3.76 -18.12
CA ASP A 89 16.04 -5.00 -18.78
C ASP A 89 14.52 -5.27 -18.66
N LEU A 90 13.91 -4.77 -17.59
CA LEU A 90 12.53 -5.08 -17.22
C LEU A 90 11.90 -3.95 -16.40
N ILE A 91 10.62 -3.70 -16.66
CA ILE A 91 9.76 -2.89 -15.79
C ILE A 91 8.71 -3.79 -15.16
N VAL A 92 8.48 -3.64 -13.86
CA VAL A 92 7.42 -4.32 -13.12
C VAL A 92 6.47 -3.25 -12.59
N SER A 93 5.25 -3.19 -13.11
CA SER A 93 4.25 -2.19 -12.73
C SER A 93 3.17 -2.82 -11.86
N HIS A 94 3.03 -2.34 -10.64
CA HIS A 94 1.88 -2.66 -9.79
C HIS A 94 0.61 -1.96 -10.25
N GLY A 95 0.72 -0.76 -10.83
CA GLY A 95 -0.41 0.13 -11.12
C GLY A 95 -1.00 0.80 -9.87
N GLN A 96 -2.16 1.44 -10.06
CA GLN A 96 -2.96 2.08 -9.02
C GLN A 96 -4.14 1.17 -8.67
N THR A 97 -4.30 0.80 -7.39
CA THR A 97 -5.48 0.02 -6.98
C THR A 97 -6.71 0.91 -6.96
N LEU A 98 -7.77 0.49 -7.65
CA LEU A 98 -9.10 1.13 -7.65
C LEU A 98 -10.12 0.31 -6.88
N TYR A 99 -10.01 -1.02 -6.93
CA TYR A 99 -10.92 -1.89 -6.20
C TYR A 99 -10.26 -3.16 -5.69
N HIS A 100 -10.61 -3.53 -4.47
CA HIS A 100 -10.25 -4.79 -3.87
C HIS A 100 -11.54 -5.42 -3.35
N TRP A 101 -12.05 -6.42 -4.08
CA TRP A 101 -13.36 -7.00 -3.83
C TRP A 101 -13.25 -8.10 -2.78
N VAL A 102 -13.64 -7.76 -1.56
CA VAL A 102 -13.73 -8.68 -0.43
C VAL A 102 -15.20 -8.97 -0.13
N GLU A 103 -15.55 -10.24 -0.02
CA GLU A 103 -16.89 -10.72 0.34
C GLU A 103 -16.75 -11.93 1.26
N GLU A 104 -17.42 -11.88 2.42
CA GLU A 104 -17.33 -12.92 3.46
C GLU A 104 -15.88 -13.26 3.85
N ASP A 105 -15.06 -12.22 4.05
CA ASP A 105 -13.63 -12.35 4.38
C ASP A 105 -12.77 -13.07 3.32
N ARG A 106 -13.29 -13.24 2.10
CA ARG A 106 -12.57 -13.79 0.97
C ARG A 106 -12.42 -12.75 -0.14
N VAL A 107 -11.19 -12.60 -0.62
CA VAL A 107 -10.90 -11.80 -1.80
C VAL A 107 -11.42 -12.53 -3.03
N ARG A 108 -12.37 -11.92 -3.73
CA ARG A 108 -13.00 -12.45 -4.95
C ARG A 108 -12.36 -11.89 -6.21
N GLY A 109 -11.74 -10.72 -6.11
CA GLY A 109 -11.05 -10.08 -7.21
C GLY A 109 -10.37 -8.78 -6.79
N THR A 110 -9.54 -8.25 -7.67
CA THR A 110 -8.89 -6.96 -7.45
C THR A 110 -8.62 -6.29 -8.79
N LEU A 111 -8.67 -4.95 -8.79
CA LEU A 111 -8.53 -4.12 -9.97
C LEU A 111 -7.43 -3.08 -9.71
N GLN A 112 -6.32 -3.26 -10.42
CA GLN A 112 -5.27 -2.26 -10.58
C GLN A 112 -5.43 -1.66 -11.98
N LEU A 113 -5.42 -0.33 -12.06
CA LEU A 113 -5.41 0.41 -13.32
C LEU A 113 -4.01 0.96 -13.60
N GLY A 114 -3.71 1.19 -14.87
CA GLY A 114 -2.41 1.61 -15.36
C GLY A 114 -1.95 0.71 -16.48
N GLN A 115 -2.58 0.83 -17.64
CA GLN A 115 -2.41 -0.08 -18.77
C GLN A 115 -0.92 -0.25 -19.16
N PRO A 116 -0.33 -1.46 -19.02
CA PRO A 116 1.09 -1.71 -19.25
C PRO A 116 1.54 -1.42 -20.69
N ALA A 117 0.63 -1.49 -21.67
CA ALA A 117 0.96 -1.18 -23.07
C ALA A 117 1.51 0.25 -23.25
N TRP A 118 1.02 1.24 -22.49
CA TRP A 118 1.55 2.61 -22.53
C TRP A 118 2.99 2.67 -22.04
N ILE A 119 3.31 1.93 -20.98
CA ILE A 119 4.65 1.84 -20.40
C ILE A 119 5.59 1.15 -21.39
N ALA A 120 5.17 0.00 -21.93
CA ALA A 120 5.96 -0.81 -22.86
C ALA A 120 6.25 -0.06 -24.18
N GLU A 121 5.24 0.57 -24.79
CA GLU A 121 5.42 1.30 -26.04
C GLU A 121 6.33 2.52 -25.86
N ARG A 122 6.15 3.24 -24.74
CA ARG A 122 6.93 4.46 -24.46
C ARG A 122 8.39 4.18 -24.14
N THR A 123 8.66 3.13 -23.37
CA THR A 123 10.01 2.80 -22.88
C THR A 123 10.76 1.81 -23.78
N ARG A 124 10.03 1.04 -24.61
CA ARG A 124 10.56 -0.10 -25.37
C ARG A 124 11.22 -1.18 -24.50
N VAL A 125 10.79 -1.27 -23.24
CA VAL A 125 11.22 -2.29 -22.28
C VAL A 125 10.05 -3.25 -22.02
N PRO A 126 10.31 -4.57 -21.86
CA PRO A 126 9.28 -5.50 -21.41
C PRO A 126 8.65 -5.09 -20.07
N VAL A 127 7.33 -5.21 -19.96
CA VAL A 127 6.58 -4.83 -18.75
C VAL A 127 5.86 -6.06 -18.19
N ILE A 128 6.06 -6.34 -16.90
CA ILE A 128 5.23 -7.25 -16.10
C ILE A 128 4.24 -6.41 -15.29
N SER A 129 2.96 -6.78 -15.29
CA SER A 129 1.91 -6.17 -14.49
C SER A 129 1.01 -7.22 -13.84
N ASP A 130 -0.12 -6.81 -13.25
CA ASP A 130 -1.14 -7.69 -12.67
C ASP A 130 -0.59 -8.66 -11.60
N LEU A 131 0.20 -8.10 -10.70
CA LEU A 131 0.84 -8.86 -9.62
C LEU A 131 -0.18 -9.47 -8.65
N ARG A 132 -1.21 -8.69 -8.24
CA ARG A 132 -2.22 -9.13 -7.27
C ARG A 132 -3.22 -10.14 -7.84
N PRO A 133 -3.77 -9.97 -9.05
CA PRO A 133 -4.70 -10.96 -9.63
C PRO A 133 -4.12 -12.38 -9.66
N ARG A 134 -2.82 -12.53 -9.92
CA ARG A 134 -2.16 -13.85 -9.86
C ARG A 134 -2.28 -14.51 -8.49
N ASP A 135 -2.02 -13.76 -7.41
CA ASP A 135 -2.10 -14.28 -6.04
C ASP A 135 -3.54 -14.64 -5.67
N VAL A 136 -4.49 -13.77 -5.99
CA VAL A 136 -5.94 -14.02 -5.78
C VAL A 136 -6.39 -15.28 -6.54
N ALA A 137 -5.95 -15.46 -7.80
CA ALA A 137 -6.26 -16.65 -8.58
C ALA A 137 -5.65 -17.93 -8.00
N ALA A 138 -4.52 -17.84 -7.30
CA ALA A 138 -3.90 -18.93 -6.57
C ALA A 138 -4.56 -19.22 -5.20
N GLY A 139 -5.60 -18.46 -4.83
CA GLY A 139 -6.31 -18.59 -3.56
C GLY A 139 -5.78 -17.71 -2.43
N GLY A 140 -4.80 -16.84 -2.72
CA GLY A 140 -4.31 -15.83 -1.79
C GLY A 140 -5.24 -14.62 -1.67
N GLN A 141 -4.82 -13.64 -0.89
CA GLN A 141 -5.58 -12.40 -0.65
C GLN A 141 -5.19 -11.27 -1.61
N GLY A 142 -4.16 -11.44 -2.45
CA GLY A 142 -3.63 -10.37 -3.30
C GLY A 142 -2.90 -9.26 -2.51
N ALA A 143 -2.77 -9.40 -1.19
CA ALA A 143 -2.17 -8.45 -0.27
C ALA A 143 -1.84 -9.12 1.08
N PRO A 144 -0.84 -8.64 1.84
CA PRO A 144 0.27 -7.79 1.38
C PRO A 144 1.32 -8.63 0.63
N LEU A 145 1.66 -8.24 -0.61
CA LEU A 145 2.68 -8.96 -1.41
C LEU A 145 4.13 -8.67 -0.95
N VAL A 146 4.34 -7.61 -0.15
CA VAL A 146 5.67 -7.26 0.39
C VAL A 146 6.22 -8.34 1.32
N SER A 147 5.35 -9.18 1.89
CA SER A 147 5.72 -10.30 2.76
C SER A 147 6.76 -11.23 2.14
N LEU A 148 6.76 -11.42 0.82
CA LEU A 148 7.80 -12.19 0.13
C LEU A 148 9.19 -11.55 0.29
N LEU A 149 9.28 -10.22 0.18
CA LEU A 149 10.53 -9.50 0.39
C LEU A 149 10.97 -9.59 1.85
N ASP A 150 10.04 -9.41 2.80
CA ASP A 150 10.33 -9.54 4.23
C ASP A 150 10.89 -10.92 4.56
N VAL A 151 10.26 -11.98 4.04
CA VAL A 151 10.76 -13.36 4.19
C VAL A 151 12.18 -13.49 3.64
N LEU A 152 12.44 -13.00 2.43
CA LEU A 152 13.77 -13.10 1.81
C LEU A 152 14.84 -12.30 2.58
N LEU A 153 14.49 -11.11 3.09
CA LEU A 153 15.42 -10.24 3.81
C LEU A 153 15.72 -10.73 5.24
N LEU A 154 14.71 -11.30 5.90
CA LEU A 154 14.79 -11.68 7.30
C LEU A 154 15.22 -13.14 7.51
N LYS A 155 15.08 -14.00 6.49
CA LYS A 155 15.48 -15.41 6.57
C LYS A 155 16.94 -15.54 7.02
N GLY A 156 17.17 -16.41 8.01
CA GLY A 156 18.49 -16.69 8.57
C GLY A 156 18.96 -15.71 9.65
N ARG A 157 18.17 -14.68 10.00
CA ARG A 157 18.42 -13.87 11.20
C ARG A 157 18.16 -14.70 12.48
N PRO A 158 18.86 -14.42 13.59
CA PRO A 158 18.64 -15.14 14.85
C PRO A 158 17.23 -14.88 15.43
N GLY A 159 16.65 -15.89 16.08
CA GLY A 159 15.32 -15.82 16.67
C GLY A 159 14.19 -16.00 15.65
N ILE A 160 13.01 -15.48 15.97
CA ILE A 160 11.87 -15.39 15.04
C ILE A 160 11.80 -13.94 14.55
N PRO A 161 12.44 -13.61 13.42
CA PRO A 161 12.41 -12.25 12.91
C PRO A 161 11.02 -11.90 12.38
N ALA A 162 10.65 -10.63 12.51
CA ALA A 162 9.41 -10.10 11.96
C ALA A 162 9.63 -8.70 11.38
N ALA A 163 8.84 -8.36 10.36
CA ALA A 163 8.75 -7.01 9.79
C ALA A 163 7.39 -6.42 10.15
N LEU A 164 7.39 -5.23 10.76
CA LEU A 164 6.18 -4.46 11.08
C LEU A 164 6.18 -3.21 10.21
N ASN A 165 5.15 -3.06 9.38
CA ASN A 165 4.88 -1.84 8.64
C ASN A 165 3.72 -1.07 9.28
N LEU A 166 3.94 0.21 9.60
CA LEU A 166 2.95 1.12 10.18
C LEU A 166 2.49 2.14 9.12
N GLY A 167 1.70 1.67 8.16
CA GLY A 167 1.00 2.53 7.20
C GLY A 167 -0.34 3.02 7.74
N GLY A 168 -1.31 3.32 6.86
CA GLY A 168 -2.69 3.57 7.31
C GLY A 168 -3.27 2.36 8.05
N ILE A 169 -3.02 1.16 7.52
CA ILE A 169 -3.22 -0.13 8.20
C ILE A 169 -1.84 -0.70 8.56
N ALA A 170 -1.71 -1.24 9.75
CA ALA A 170 -0.50 -1.88 10.23
C ALA A 170 -0.48 -3.35 9.83
N ASN A 171 0.62 -3.83 9.27
CA ASN A 171 0.79 -5.23 8.88
C ASN A 171 2.09 -5.82 9.41
N LEU A 172 2.05 -7.12 9.70
CA LEU A 172 3.14 -7.89 10.28
C LEU A 172 3.45 -9.09 9.39
N THR A 173 4.71 -9.25 9.01
CA THR A 173 5.25 -10.49 8.45
C THR A 173 6.11 -11.18 9.49
N VAL A 174 5.71 -12.35 9.97
CA VAL A 174 6.51 -13.20 10.87
C VAL A 174 7.20 -14.28 10.05
N VAL A 175 8.52 -14.39 10.21
CA VAL A 175 9.37 -15.26 9.38
C VAL A 175 9.91 -16.40 10.23
N ASP A 176 9.12 -17.46 10.37
CA ASP A 176 9.51 -18.75 10.96
C ASP A 176 9.55 -19.86 9.88
N ASP A 177 9.32 -21.13 10.24
CA ASP A 177 9.24 -22.25 9.29
C ASP A 177 8.03 -22.15 8.34
N HIS A 178 6.99 -21.43 8.75
CA HIS A 178 5.74 -21.22 8.00
C HIS A 178 5.35 -19.73 8.01
N PRO A 179 6.06 -18.89 7.23
CA PRO A 179 5.88 -17.46 7.31
C PRO A 179 4.43 -17.03 7.15
N VAL A 180 3.98 -16.14 8.02
CA VAL A 180 2.62 -15.61 8.03
C VAL A 180 2.66 -14.10 7.92
N ALA A 181 1.83 -13.56 7.03
CA ALA A 181 1.62 -12.12 6.88
C ALA A 181 0.15 -11.79 7.05
N PHE A 182 -0.14 -10.74 7.81
CA PHE A 182 -1.50 -10.31 8.08
C PHE A 182 -1.54 -8.85 8.52
N ASP A 183 -2.70 -8.23 8.34
CA ASP A 183 -2.96 -6.91 8.90
C ASP A 183 -3.33 -7.07 10.39
N THR A 184 -2.68 -6.28 11.23
CA THR A 184 -2.90 -6.27 12.68
C THR A 184 -4.09 -5.40 13.06
N GLY A 185 -4.43 -4.40 12.24
CA GLY A 185 -5.47 -3.40 12.50
C GLY A 185 -5.06 -2.02 11.97
N PRO A 186 -5.66 -0.94 12.46
CA PRO A 186 -5.26 0.42 12.07
C PRO A 186 -3.81 0.69 12.49
N GLY A 187 -3.04 1.28 11.58
CA GLY A 187 -1.79 1.95 11.92
C GLY A 187 -2.09 3.42 12.15
N ASN A 188 -1.76 4.26 11.17
CA ASN A 188 -1.97 5.71 11.22
C ASN A 188 -3.38 6.13 10.77
N ALA A 189 -4.22 5.27 10.20
CA ALA A 189 -5.50 5.70 9.60
C ALA A 189 -6.44 6.41 10.60
N LEU A 190 -6.54 5.90 11.84
CA LEU A 190 -7.37 6.53 12.87
C LEU A 190 -6.68 7.75 13.49
N LEU A 191 -5.35 7.73 13.62
CA LEU A 191 -4.55 8.87 14.11
C LEU A 191 -4.65 10.06 13.15
N ASP A 192 -4.49 9.83 11.85
CA ASP A 192 -4.61 10.86 10.81
C ASP A 192 -6.03 11.45 10.79
N ALA A 193 -7.05 10.59 10.93
CA ALA A 193 -8.44 11.04 11.01
C ALA A 193 -8.68 11.91 12.26
N ALA A 194 -8.13 11.53 13.42
CA ALA A 194 -8.25 12.30 14.66
C ALA A 194 -7.49 13.62 14.58
N ALA A 195 -6.27 13.63 14.04
CA ALA A 195 -5.49 14.84 13.82
C ALA A 195 -6.24 15.82 12.89
N GLN A 196 -6.85 15.31 11.81
CA GLN A 196 -7.61 16.12 10.88
C GLN A 196 -8.86 16.74 11.54
N GLN A 197 -9.56 15.99 12.39
CA GLN A 197 -10.76 16.45 13.07
C GLN A 197 -10.47 17.40 14.23
N LEU A 198 -9.43 17.14 15.02
CA LEU A 198 -9.19 17.81 16.30
C LEU A 198 -8.11 18.89 16.23
N LEU A 199 -7.13 18.73 15.35
CA LEU A 199 -6.01 19.66 15.18
C LEU A 199 -6.09 20.44 13.86
N GLY A 200 -6.93 20.02 12.92
CA GLY A 200 -6.97 20.57 11.56
C GLY A 200 -5.70 20.27 10.75
N ALA A 201 -4.94 19.25 11.14
CA ALA A 201 -3.69 18.83 10.51
C ALA A 201 -3.82 17.45 9.84
N PRO A 202 -3.07 17.15 8.77
CA PRO A 202 -3.21 15.88 8.05
C PRO A 202 -2.76 14.65 8.84
N HIS A 203 -1.87 14.83 9.83
CA HIS A 203 -1.40 13.80 10.76
C HIS A 203 -0.79 14.47 12.01
N ASP A 204 -0.55 13.70 13.07
CA ASP A 204 0.22 14.15 14.25
C ASP A 204 1.72 14.01 13.97
N GLU A 205 2.35 15.12 13.60
CA GLU A 205 3.78 15.16 13.26
C GLU A 205 4.64 14.73 14.45
N ASP A 206 5.46 13.69 14.25
CA ASP A 206 6.29 13.04 15.26
C ASP A 206 5.53 12.53 16.51
N GLY A 207 4.21 12.37 16.44
CA GLY A 207 3.39 11.96 17.59
C GLY A 207 3.39 12.99 18.73
N ARG A 208 3.64 14.27 18.43
CA ARG A 208 3.84 15.31 19.47
C ARG A 208 2.58 15.61 20.25
N ALA A 209 1.40 15.54 19.62
CA ALA A 209 0.14 15.77 20.32
C ALA A 209 -0.21 14.57 21.20
N ALA A 210 -0.15 13.35 20.65
CA ALA A 210 -0.33 12.12 21.41
C ALA A 210 0.60 12.04 22.64
N ALA A 211 1.87 12.42 22.49
CA ALA A 211 2.85 12.38 23.58
C ALA A 211 2.57 13.37 24.73
N ARG A 212 1.70 14.38 24.54
CA ARG A 212 1.25 15.29 25.61
C ARG A 212 -0.01 14.80 26.31
N GLY A 213 -0.73 13.90 25.67
CA GLY A 213 -1.98 13.34 26.19
C GLY A 213 -1.75 12.21 27.19
N SER A 214 -2.84 11.76 27.76
CA SER A 214 -2.93 10.53 28.56
C SER A 214 -3.95 9.59 27.92
N VAL A 215 -3.56 8.34 27.73
CA VAL A 215 -4.44 7.27 27.23
C VAL A 215 -5.72 7.22 28.06
N ILE A 216 -6.87 7.27 27.38
CA ILE A 216 -8.19 7.14 27.99
C ILE A 216 -8.57 5.64 27.98
N PRO A 217 -8.50 4.92 29.12
CA PRO A 217 -8.64 3.47 29.12
C PRO A 217 -9.98 2.98 28.56
N GLU A 218 -11.07 3.68 28.85
CA GLU A 218 -12.41 3.31 28.38
C GLU A 218 -12.55 3.43 26.86
N LEU A 219 -11.88 4.42 26.25
CA LEU A 219 -11.86 4.57 24.79
C LEU A 219 -11.01 3.48 24.15
N LEU A 220 -9.83 3.21 24.72
CA LEU A 220 -8.94 2.15 24.23
C LEU A 220 -9.62 0.77 24.28
N ASP A 221 -10.25 0.42 25.41
CA ASP A 221 -10.95 -0.84 25.58
C ASP A 221 -12.07 -1.01 24.55
N ARG A 222 -12.80 0.06 24.24
CA ARG A 222 -13.84 0.06 23.22
C ARG A 222 -13.26 -0.12 21.81
N LEU A 223 -12.16 0.55 21.50
CA LEU A 223 -11.49 0.39 20.20
C LEU A 223 -10.97 -1.04 20.03
N LEU A 224 -10.39 -1.63 21.07
CA LEU A 224 -9.86 -3.00 21.06
C LEU A 224 -10.95 -4.09 21.08
N ALA A 225 -12.21 -3.74 21.35
CA ALA A 225 -13.34 -4.66 21.33
C ALA A 225 -13.82 -5.03 19.91
N ASP A 226 -13.23 -4.44 18.86
CA ASP A 226 -13.62 -4.77 17.48
C ASP A 226 -13.38 -6.27 17.16
N PRO A 227 -14.38 -7.00 16.60
CA PRO A 227 -14.25 -8.42 16.29
C PRO A 227 -13.09 -8.77 15.36
N TYR A 228 -12.58 -7.81 14.57
CA TYR A 228 -11.43 -8.00 13.71
C TYR A 228 -10.21 -8.51 14.47
N TYR A 229 -9.96 -8.00 15.67
CA TYR A 229 -8.78 -8.38 16.46
C TYR A 229 -8.80 -9.86 16.85
N ALA A 230 -9.99 -10.44 17.08
CA ALA A 230 -10.16 -11.84 17.45
C ALA A 230 -9.99 -12.82 16.27
N ARG A 231 -9.97 -12.34 15.02
CA ARG A 231 -9.80 -13.20 13.84
C ARG A 231 -8.38 -13.80 13.79
N PRO A 232 -8.23 -15.08 13.41
CA PRO A 232 -6.92 -15.68 13.18
C PRO A 232 -6.28 -15.13 11.89
N ALA A 233 -4.95 -15.17 11.82
CA ALA A 233 -4.22 -14.94 10.58
C ALA A 233 -4.39 -16.15 9.62
N PRO A 234 -4.29 -15.97 8.28
CA PRO A 234 -4.11 -14.70 7.58
C PRO A 234 -5.41 -13.88 7.55
N LYS A 235 -5.32 -12.60 7.84
CA LYS A 235 -6.43 -11.64 7.77
C LYS A 235 -5.94 -10.33 7.16
N THR A 236 -6.82 -9.65 6.44
CA THR A 236 -6.56 -8.33 5.86
C THR A 236 -7.71 -7.39 6.17
N THR A 237 -7.43 -6.09 6.19
CA THR A 237 -8.40 -5.02 6.44
C THR A 237 -7.94 -3.74 5.74
N GLY A 238 -8.77 -2.71 5.81
CA GLY A 238 -8.53 -1.44 5.16
C GLY A 238 -9.28 -0.30 5.82
N LYS A 239 -9.21 0.87 5.18
CA LYS A 239 -9.95 2.06 5.62
C LYS A 239 -11.47 1.86 5.47
N GLU A 240 -11.93 0.89 4.68
CA GLU A 240 -13.34 0.50 4.62
C GLU A 240 -13.87 -0.01 5.96
N HIS A 241 -13.04 -0.65 6.79
CA HIS A 241 -13.38 -1.05 8.15
C HIS A 241 -12.95 0.02 9.15
N PHE A 242 -11.64 0.34 9.22
CA PHE A 242 -11.08 1.31 10.17
C PHE A 242 -11.04 2.73 9.57
N ASN A 243 -12.16 3.45 9.62
CA ASN A 243 -12.30 4.84 9.15
C ASN A 243 -12.70 5.81 10.27
N ALA A 244 -12.83 7.08 9.91
CA ALA A 244 -13.25 8.17 10.80
C ALA A 244 -14.58 7.92 11.54
N ALA A 245 -15.43 6.97 11.12
CA ALA A 245 -16.62 6.60 11.89
C ALA A 245 -16.28 5.93 13.24
N TYR A 246 -15.04 5.45 13.43
CA TYR A 246 -14.53 4.99 14.73
C TYR A 246 -14.34 6.16 15.73
N LEU A 247 -14.23 7.39 15.22
CA LEU A 247 -14.08 8.59 16.03
C LEU A 247 -15.46 9.12 16.37
N GLU A 248 -16.00 8.68 17.52
CA GLU A 248 -17.22 9.27 18.05
C GLU A 248 -16.97 10.70 18.55
N PRO A 249 -17.98 11.57 18.51
CA PRO A 249 -17.90 12.87 19.17
C PRO A 249 -17.50 12.71 20.65
N THR A 250 -16.44 13.41 21.04
CA THR A 250 -15.83 13.30 22.36
C THR A 250 -15.61 14.68 22.97
N SER A 251 -15.72 14.78 24.30
CA SER A 251 -15.36 15.98 25.07
C SER A 251 -13.95 15.91 25.66
N HIS A 252 -13.22 14.82 25.41
CA HIS A 252 -11.83 14.66 25.85
C HIS A 252 -10.90 15.65 25.14
N ALA A 253 -9.77 15.97 25.78
CA ALA A 253 -8.79 16.86 25.18
C ALA A 253 -8.22 16.23 23.90
N PRO A 254 -7.94 17.03 22.84
CA PRO A 254 -7.37 16.50 21.60
C PRO A 254 -6.13 15.63 21.78
N ASP A 255 -5.22 16.06 22.66
CA ASP A 255 -3.99 15.34 22.97
C ASP A 255 -4.28 13.96 23.60
N ASP A 256 -5.30 13.84 24.46
CA ASP A 256 -5.72 12.58 25.10
C ASP A 256 -6.41 11.62 24.13
N VAL A 257 -7.11 12.14 23.11
CA VAL A 257 -7.77 11.31 22.08
C VAL A 257 -6.75 10.74 21.10
N LEU A 258 -5.65 11.46 20.87
CA LEU A 258 -4.54 11.02 20.02
C LEU A 258 -3.59 10.04 20.73
N ALA A 259 -3.57 10.04 22.07
CA ALA A 259 -2.73 9.18 22.91
C ALA A 259 -3.30 7.76 23.05
#